data_AF-A0A3L7U3S5-F1
#
_entry.id   AF-A0A3L7U3S5-F1
#
_cell.length_a   1.000
_cell.length_b   1.000
_cell.length_c   1.000
_cell.angle_alpha   90.00
_cell.angle_beta   90.00
_cell.angle_gamma   90.00
#
_symmetry.space_group_name_H-M   'P 1'
#
loop_
_entity.id
_entity.type
_entity.pdbx_description
1 polymer ?
#
loop_
_entity_poly.entity_id
_entity_poly.type
_entity_poly.pdbx_seq_one_letter_code
_entity_poly.pdbx_strand_id
1 'polypeptide(L)'
;MTTVQVNAKDAMALRQRTGLGLMDCKNALAENACDMVKAEAWLREKLKGKMDARSDRPAGHGTIAIFSQPGRAAIIELRSETDFTAKNTEFRALANTLAKHAAEQSGEITMTAPMTAALD
;
A
#
# COMPACT_ATOMS: atom_id res chain seq x y z
N MET A 1 -18.67 -26.06 17.02
CA MET A 1 -17.64 -25.17 16.47
C MET A 1 -16.70 -24.81 17.61
N THR A 2 -15.51 -25.37 17.64
CA THR A 2 -14.52 -25.10 18.69
C THR A 2 -14.03 -23.67 18.50
N THR A 3 -14.46 -22.75 19.35
CA THR A 3 -13.99 -21.36 19.34
C THR A 3 -12.54 -21.35 19.83
N VAL A 4 -11.58 -21.35 18.90
CA VAL A 4 -10.17 -21.11 19.21
C VAL A 4 -10.08 -19.73 19.87
N GLN A 5 -9.70 -19.69 21.15
CA GLN A 5 -9.47 -18.42 21.84
C GLN A 5 -8.20 -17.77 21.30
N VAL A 6 -8.38 -16.76 20.46
CA VAL A 6 -7.26 -15.93 19.98
C VAL A 6 -6.99 -14.83 21.00
N ASN A 7 -5.80 -14.87 21.60
CA ASN A 7 -5.33 -13.84 22.52
C ASN A 7 -5.20 -12.49 21.79
N ALA A 8 -5.76 -11.43 22.39
CA ALA A 8 -5.72 -10.08 21.82
C ALA A 8 -4.29 -9.55 21.65
N LYS A 9 -3.35 -9.95 22.50
CA LYS A 9 -1.93 -9.58 22.37
C LYS A 9 -1.30 -10.18 21.13
N ASP A 10 -1.59 -11.44 20.82
CA ASP A 10 -0.99 -12.14 19.69
C ASP A 10 -1.56 -11.61 18.36
N ALA A 11 -2.86 -11.33 18.32
CA ALA A 11 -3.49 -10.65 17.18
C ALA A 11 -2.92 -9.24 16.95
N MET A 12 -2.65 -8.49 18.03
CA MET A 12 -1.99 -7.18 17.94
C MET A 12 -0.55 -7.27 17.48
N ALA A 13 0.22 -8.24 17.97
CA ALA A 13 1.59 -8.48 17.55
C ALA A 13 1.66 -8.86 16.07
N LEU A 14 0.76 -9.73 15.60
CA LEU A 14 0.69 -10.13 14.20
C LEU A 14 0.31 -8.94 13.29
N ARG A 15 -0.63 -8.10 13.74
CA ARG A 15 -0.96 -6.83 13.07
C ARG A 15 0.23 -5.90 12.95
N GLN A 16 1.02 -5.72 14.00
CA GLN A 16 2.21 -4.86 13.95
C GLN A 16 3.26 -5.37 12.95
N ARG A 17 3.39 -6.69 12.81
CA ARG A 17 4.35 -7.31 11.87
C ARG A 17 3.88 -7.30 10.41
N THR A 18 2.57 -7.37 10.19
CA THR A 18 1.99 -7.55 8.84
C THR A 18 1.34 -6.29 8.27
N GLY A 19 1.01 -5.31 9.11
CA GLY A 19 0.27 -4.11 8.71
C GLY A 19 -1.21 -4.37 8.39
N LEU A 20 -1.72 -5.59 8.57
CA LEU A 20 -3.08 -5.96 8.21
C LEU A 20 -4.11 -5.61 9.29
N GLY A 21 -5.39 -5.58 8.88
CA GLY A 21 -6.51 -5.35 9.79
C GLY A 21 -6.59 -6.38 10.91
N LEU A 22 -7.02 -5.95 12.11
CA LEU A 22 -7.05 -6.80 13.31
C LEU A 22 -7.89 -8.08 13.14
N MET A 23 -8.96 -8.03 12.33
CA MET A 23 -9.82 -9.18 12.06
C MET A 23 -9.11 -10.23 11.19
N ASP A 24 -8.37 -9.78 10.17
CA ASP A 24 -7.60 -10.68 9.30
C ASP A 24 -6.51 -11.40 10.12
N CYS A 25 -5.83 -10.68 11.02
CA CYS A 25 -4.86 -11.28 11.95
C CYS A 25 -5.50 -12.28 12.92
N LYS A 26 -6.70 -12.00 13.44
CA LYS A 26 -7.43 -12.94 14.32
C LYS A 26 -7.85 -14.19 13.58
N ASN A 27 -8.37 -14.06 12.36
CA ASN A 27 -8.76 -15.19 11.53
C ASN A 27 -7.55 -16.05 11.16
N ALA A 28 -6.43 -15.44 10.77
CA ALA A 28 -5.20 -16.19 10.48
C ALA A 28 -4.68 -16.96 11.69
N LEU A 29 -4.74 -16.38 12.90
CA LEU A 29 -4.37 -17.09 14.12
C LEU A 29 -5.36 -18.23 14.42
N ALA A 30 -6.66 -18.03 14.23
CA ALA A 30 -7.65 -19.08 14.46
C ALA A 30 -7.47 -20.29 13.52
N GLU A 31 -7.21 -20.04 12.23
CA GLU A 31 -6.99 -21.08 11.21
C GLU A 31 -5.65 -21.82 11.38
N ASN A 32 -4.66 -21.17 11.99
CA ASN A 32 -3.31 -21.71 12.17
C ASN A 32 -3.01 -22.08 13.63
N ALA A 33 -4.04 -22.38 14.43
CA ALA A 33 -3.91 -22.84 15.81
C ALA A 33 -3.03 -21.93 16.71
N CYS A 34 -3.18 -20.61 16.52
CA CYS A 34 -2.42 -19.55 17.20
C CYS A 34 -0.90 -19.58 16.96
N ASP A 35 -0.43 -20.28 15.92
CA ASP A 35 0.97 -20.27 15.49
C ASP A 35 1.27 -18.99 14.70
N MET A 36 2.09 -18.10 15.28
CA MET A 36 2.43 -16.81 14.69
C MET A 36 3.15 -16.92 13.34
N VAL A 37 4.01 -17.92 13.17
CA VAL A 37 4.81 -18.09 11.94
C VAL A 37 3.92 -18.59 10.82
N LYS A 38 3.08 -19.60 11.11
CA LYS A 38 2.12 -20.13 10.15
C LYS A 38 1.04 -19.12 9.80
N ALA A 39 0.54 -18.36 10.78
CA ALA A 39 -0.44 -17.31 10.54
C ALA A 39 0.12 -16.21 9.63
N GLU A 40 1.38 -15.79 9.82
CA GLU A 40 2.02 -14.82 8.92
C GLU A 40 2.23 -15.38 7.51
N ALA A 41 2.67 -16.63 7.37
CA ALA A 41 2.80 -17.29 6.07
C ALA A 41 1.45 -17.42 5.37
N TRP A 42 0.41 -17.79 6.11
CA TRP A 42 -0.96 -17.87 5.63
C TRP A 42 -1.49 -16.50 5.16
N LEU A 43 -1.22 -15.43 5.93
CA LEU A 43 -1.57 -14.07 5.53
C LEU A 43 -0.82 -13.65 4.26
N ARG A 44 0.48 -13.96 4.15
CA ARG A 44 1.24 -13.69 2.92
C ARG A 44 0.67 -14.45 1.73
N GLU A 45 0.24 -15.70 1.89
CA GLU A 45 -0.28 -16.48 0.79
C GLU A 45 -1.69 -16.01 0.37
N LYS A 46 -2.58 -15.80 1.34
CA LYS A 46 -4.00 -15.49 1.09
C LYS A 46 -4.27 -14.02 0.84
N LEU A 47 -3.44 -13.14 1.37
CA LEU A 47 -3.60 -11.68 1.33
C LEU A 47 -2.37 -10.99 0.72
N LYS A 48 -1.70 -11.66 -0.22
CA LYS A 48 -0.49 -11.23 -0.95
C LYS A 48 -0.55 -9.76 -1.40
N GLY A 49 -1.71 -9.28 -1.87
CA GLY A 49 -1.88 -7.87 -2.27
C GLY A 49 -2.21 -6.87 -1.14
N LYS A 50 -2.78 -7.33 -0.01
CA LYS A 50 -3.10 -6.45 1.13
C LYS A 50 -1.92 -6.28 2.09
N MET A 51 -1.00 -7.24 2.15
CA MET A 51 0.21 -7.07 2.97
C MET A 51 1.17 -6.06 2.34
N ASP A 52 1.20 -6.02 1.01
CA ASP A 52 2.02 -5.07 0.25
C ASP A 52 1.34 -3.69 0.18
N ALA A 53 0.01 -3.62 0.25
CA ALA A 53 -0.74 -2.38 0.26
C ALA A 53 -1.03 -1.91 1.69
N ARG A 54 -0.54 -0.74 2.09
CA ARG A 54 -1.03 0.04 3.26
C ARG A 54 -2.46 0.56 3.03
N SER A 55 -3.40 -0.34 2.75
CA SER A 55 -4.73 -0.07 2.21
C SER A 55 -5.81 0.03 3.28
N ASP A 56 -5.48 -0.22 4.56
CA ASP A 56 -6.45 -0.22 5.65
C ASP A 56 -6.90 1.20 6.04
N ARG A 57 -6.27 2.24 5.48
CA ARG A 57 -6.68 3.63 5.64
C ARG A 57 -7.11 4.26 4.32
N PRO A 58 -8.30 4.90 4.26
CA PRO A 58 -8.74 5.57 3.05
C PRO A 58 -7.83 6.77 2.73
N ALA A 59 -7.08 6.69 1.63
CA ALA A 59 -6.34 7.81 1.08
C ALA A 59 -7.29 8.73 0.29
N GLY A 60 -8.09 9.53 1.00
CA GLY A 60 -9.09 10.44 0.43
C GLY A 60 -8.53 11.76 -0.10
N HIS A 61 -7.26 12.04 0.15
CA HIS A 61 -6.57 13.25 -0.28
C HIS A 61 -5.46 12.91 -1.28
N GLY A 62 -4.80 13.93 -1.84
CA GLY A 62 -3.70 13.74 -2.78
C GLY A 62 -3.40 14.97 -3.61
N THR A 63 -2.50 14.80 -4.58
CA THR A 63 -2.14 15.83 -5.56
C THR A 63 -2.23 15.25 -6.97
N ILE A 64 -2.74 16.06 -7.90
CA ILE A 64 -2.65 15.79 -9.34
C ILE A 64 -1.42 16.51 -9.89
N ALA A 65 -0.56 15.77 -10.59
CA ALA A 65 0.57 16.30 -11.33
C ALA A 65 0.38 16.08 -12.83
N ILE A 66 0.73 17.08 -13.62
CA ILE A 66 0.65 17.04 -15.08
C ILE A 66 2.03 17.36 -15.64
N PHE A 67 2.55 16.46 -16.45
CA PHE A 67 3.75 16.70 -17.25
C PHE A 67 3.36 16.73 -18.73
N SER A 68 3.83 17.74 -19.46
CA SER A 68 3.56 17.88 -20.88
C SER A 68 4.76 18.46 -21.61
N GLN A 69 5.08 17.88 -22.76
CA GLN A 69 6.03 18.40 -23.74
C GLN A 69 5.55 18.07 -25.15
N PRO A 70 6.11 18.67 -26.21
CA PRO A 70 5.68 18.36 -27.57
C PRO A 70 5.68 16.84 -27.85
N GLY A 71 4.54 16.32 -28.28
CA GLY A 71 4.36 14.91 -28.63
C GLY A 71 4.12 13.94 -27.46
N ARG A 72 4.13 14.38 -26.19
CA ARG A 72 3.77 13.51 -25.06
C ARG A 72 3.31 14.27 -23.81
N ALA A 73 2.35 13.69 -23.10
CA ALA A 73 1.88 14.19 -21.82
C ALA A 73 1.46 13.03 -20.92
N ALA A 74 1.52 13.24 -19.61
CA ALA A 74 1.01 12.32 -18.61
C ALA A 74 0.38 13.09 -17.45
N ILE A 75 -0.67 12.49 -16.88
CA ILE A 75 -1.34 12.97 -15.67
C ILE A 75 -1.24 11.87 -14.64
N ILE A 76 -0.82 12.22 -13.42
CA ILE A 76 -0.71 11.29 -12.29
C ILE A 76 -1.51 11.84 -11.12
N GLU A 77 -2.31 10.97 -10.50
CA GLU A 77 -2.91 11.17 -9.18
C GLU A 77 -2.04 10.46 -8.14
N LEU A 78 -1.41 11.21 -7.24
CA LEU A 78 -0.70 10.66 -6.08
C LEU A 78 -1.53 10.88 -4.83
N ARG A 79 -2.00 9.80 -4.21
CA ARG A 79 -2.93 9.83 -3.09
C ARG A 79 -2.22 9.81 -1.73
N SER A 80 -2.83 10.43 -0.74
CA SER A 80 -2.37 10.47 0.65
C SER A 80 -3.55 10.37 1.64
N GLU A 81 -3.26 9.95 2.87
CA GLU A 81 -4.25 9.89 3.96
C GLU A 81 -4.69 11.27 4.45
N THR A 82 -3.79 12.25 4.41
CA THR A 82 -4.05 13.60 4.95
C THR A 82 -3.76 14.67 3.91
N ASP A 83 -4.41 15.82 4.06
CA ASP A 83 -4.20 16.98 3.21
C ASP A 83 -2.85 17.67 3.48
N PHE A 84 -2.33 17.61 4.71
CA PHE A 84 -1.00 18.12 5.06
C PHE A 84 0.10 17.44 4.24
N THR A 85 0.03 16.11 4.08
CA THR A 85 0.94 15.37 3.20
C THR A 85 0.76 15.77 1.75
N ALA A 86 -0.49 15.86 1.26
CA ALA A 86 -0.77 16.25 -0.12
C ALA A 86 -0.19 17.62 -0.50
N LYS A 87 -0.17 18.57 0.44
CA LYS A 87 0.32 19.94 0.26
C LYS A 87 1.84 20.07 0.41
N ASN A 88 2.53 19.06 0.96
CA ASN A 88 3.96 19.09 1.19
C ASN A 88 4.75 19.24 -0.14
N THR A 89 5.78 20.08 -0.15
CA THR A 89 6.55 20.38 -1.36
C THR A 89 7.27 19.17 -1.93
N GLU A 90 7.83 18.31 -1.08
CA GLU A 90 8.51 17.07 -1.50
C GLU A 90 7.51 16.07 -2.08
N PHE A 91 6.32 15.95 -1.49
CA PHE A 91 5.24 15.10 -2.01
C PHE A 91 4.78 15.56 -3.40
N ARG A 92 4.64 16.87 -3.60
CA ARG A 92 4.30 17.46 -4.91
C ARG A 92 5.44 17.29 -5.91
N ALA A 93 6.69 17.41 -5.47
CA ALA A 93 7.86 17.17 -6.31
C ALA A 93 7.93 15.71 -6.77
N LEU A 94 7.65 14.76 -5.87
CA LEU A 94 7.54 13.34 -6.20
C LEU A 94 6.47 13.08 -7.26
N ALA A 95 5.26 13.62 -7.09
CA ALA A 95 4.19 13.48 -8.09
C ALA A 95 4.60 14.00 -9.48
N ASN A 96 5.33 15.12 -9.55
CA ASN A 96 5.87 15.64 -10.80
C ASN A 96 6.95 14.73 -11.42
N THR A 97 7.84 14.17 -10.60
CA THR A 97 8.85 13.19 -11.05
C THR A 97 8.18 11.95 -11.63
N LEU A 98 7.14 11.43 -10.97
CA LEU A 98 6.35 10.30 -11.46
C LEU A 98 5.65 10.63 -12.78
N ALA A 99 5.06 11.82 -12.91
CA ALA A 99 4.43 12.24 -14.17
C ALA A 99 5.43 12.34 -15.32
N LYS A 100 6.65 12.81 -15.05
CA LYS A 100 7.72 12.85 -16.05
C LYS A 100 8.10 11.44 -16.53
N HIS A 101 8.32 10.50 -15.60
CA HIS A 101 8.63 9.11 -15.95
C HIS A 101 7.48 8.39 -16.66
N ALA A 102 6.24 8.66 -16.26
CA ALA A 102 5.06 8.11 -16.94
C ALA A 102 5.00 8.59 -18.40
N ALA A 103 5.33 9.86 -18.67
CA ALA A 103 5.37 10.39 -20.03
C ALA A 103 6.51 9.84 -20.92
N GLU A 104 7.43 9.04 -20.38
CA GLU A 104 8.44 8.31 -21.16
C GLU A 104 7.86 7.04 -21.81
N GLN A 105 6.72 6.56 -21.32
CA GLN A 105 5.97 5.44 -21.88
C GLN A 105 4.85 5.92 -22.82
N SER A 106 4.32 5.01 -23.64
CA SER A 106 3.18 5.26 -24.52
C SER A 106 2.17 4.14 -24.37
N GLY A 107 0.88 4.48 -24.34
CA GLY A 107 -0.19 3.50 -24.12
C GLY A 107 -0.39 3.18 -22.63
N GLU A 108 -0.51 1.89 -22.31
CA GLU A 108 -0.66 1.43 -20.94
C GLU A 108 0.63 1.68 -20.15
N ILE A 109 0.51 2.40 -19.03
CA ILE A 109 1.64 2.80 -18.20
C ILE A 109 1.84 1.76 -17.11
N THR A 110 3.03 1.18 -17.05
CA THR A 110 3.44 0.29 -15.97
C THR A 110 4.41 1.00 -15.01
N MET A 111 4.42 0.59 -13.74
CA MET A 111 5.40 1.12 -12.78
C MET A 111 6.80 0.70 -13.18
N THR A 112 7.66 1.68 -13.48
CA THR A 112 9.07 1.44 -13.77
C THR A 112 9.87 1.30 -12.48
N ALA A 113 11.08 0.74 -12.57
CA ALA A 113 11.98 0.67 -11.42
C ALA A 113 12.29 2.06 -10.80
N PRO A 114 12.55 3.14 -11.60
CA PRO A 114 12.67 4.49 -11.07
C PRO A 114 11.43 5.00 -10.33
N MET A 115 10.23 4.69 -10.82
CA MET A 115 8.98 5.11 -10.16
C MET A 115 8.78 4.37 -8.83
N THR A 116 9.14 3.09 -8.79
CA THR A 116 9.07 2.27 -7.58
C THR A 116 10.06 2.78 -6.52
N ALA A 117 11.32 3.00 -6.90
CA ALA A 117 12.34 3.52 -6.01
C ALA A 117 12.08 4.95 -5.49
N ALA A 118 11.24 5.73 -6.18
CA ALA A 118 10.85 7.06 -5.73
C ALA A 118 9.70 7.03 -4.70
N LEU A 119 8.99 5.91 -4.60
CA LEU A 119 7.89 5.70 -3.65
C LEU A 119 8.32 4.97 -2.37
N ASP A 120 9.40 4.18 -2.45
CA ASP A 120 10.04 3.49 -1.31
C ASP A 120 10.86 4.45 -0.42
#